data_AF-A0A498N619-F1
#
_entry.id   AF-A0A498N619-F1
#
_cell.length_a   1.000
_cell.length_b   1.000
_cell.length_c   1.000
_cell.angle_alpha   90.00
_cell.angle_beta   90.00
_cell.angle_gamma   90.00
#
_symmetry.space_group_name_H-M   'P 1'
#
loop_
_entity.id
_entity.type
_entity.pdbx_description
1 polymer ?
#
loop_
_entity_poly.entity_id
_entity_poly.type
_entity_poly.pdbx_seq_one_letter_code
_entity_poly.pdbx_strand_id
1 'polypeptide(L)' 'MNDKYHKAARDGYLDLLKEATRKDLNAPDEDDMTPTLWAAYHGNLEALRLIVGRGYLNAILQQTRFK' A
#
# COMPACT_ATOMS: atom_id res chain seq x y z
N MET A 1 12.34 -2.09 -13.60
CA MET A 1 11.24 -1.47 -12.83
C MET A 1 11.30 -1.97 -11.39
N ASN A 2 10.88 -1.17 -10.41
CA ASN A 2 10.99 -1.53 -8.98
C ASN A 2 9.74 -2.30 -8.53
N ASP A 3 9.70 -3.60 -8.80
CA ASP A 3 8.57 -4.49 -8.51
C ASP A 3 8.46 -4.90 -7.02
N LYS A 4 9.38 -4.42 -6.18
CA LYS A 4 9.51 -4.88 -4.79
C LYS A 4 8.21 -4.74 -3.99
N TYR A 5 7.45 -3.67 -4.21
CA TYR A 5 6.19 -3.44 -3.51
C TYR A 5 5.02 -4.24 -4.10
N HIS A 6 5.07 -4.61 -5.38
CA HIS A 6 4.10 -5.52 -6.00
C HIS A 6 4.21 -6.90 -5.36
N LYS A 7 5.44 -7.45 -5.30
CA LYS A 7 5.73 -8.71 -4.62
C LYS A 7 5.35 -8.65 -3.14
N ALA A 8 5.72 -7.57 -2.44
CA ALA A 8 5.36 -7.40 -1.03
C ALA A 8 3.84 -7.39 -0.81
N ALA A 9 3.08 -6.75 -1.70
CA ALA A 9 1.62 -6.72 -1.61
C ALA A 9 0.99 -8.08 -1.94
N ARG A 10 1.55 -8.79 -2.93
CA ARG A 10 1.17 -10.15 -3.34
C ARG A 10 1.46 -11.21 -2.27
N ASP A 11 2.55 -11.05 -1.54
CA ASP A 11 3.03 -12.03 -0.55
C ASP A 11 2.71 -11.63 0.90
N GLY A 12 2.10 -10.46 1.11
CA GLY A 12 1.68 -9.97 2.42
C GLY A 12 2.80 -9.42 3.31
N TYR A 13 3.92 -8.98 2.75
CA TYR A 13 5.07 -8.45 3.50
C TYR A 13 4.85 -7.02 4.00
N LEU A 14 4.13 -6.92 5.12
CA LEU A 14 3.64 -5.65 5.69
C LEU A 14 4.76 -4.67 6.02
N ASP A 15 5.89 -5.12 6.57
CA ASP A 15 6.96 -4.22 7.00
C ASP A 15 7.61 -3.48 5.83
N LEU A 16 7.83 -4.18 4.72
CA LEU A 16 8.30 -3.55 3.48
C LEU A 16 7.26 -2.57 2.92
N LEU A 17 5.97 -2.90 3.02
CA LEU A 17 4.90 -1.99 2.60
C LEU A 17 4.80 -0.72 3.47
N LYS A 18 5.24 -0.76 4.74
CA LYS A 18 5.32 0.42 5.63
C LYS A 18 6.38 1.42 5.17
N GLU A 19 7.39 0.99 4.41
CA GLU A 19 8.44 1.86 3.87
C GLU A 19 8.03 2.54 2.55
N ALA A 20 6.99 2.04 1.88
CA ALA A 20 6.55 2.56 0.59
C ALA A 20 5.99 3.98 0.69
N THR A 21 6.01 4.76 -0.39
CA THR A 21 5.23 6.00 -0.49
C THR A 21 3.88 5.74 -1.15
N ARG A 22 2.97 6.73 -1.15
CA ARG A 22 1.72 6.64 -1.93
C ARG A 22 1.99 6.49 -3.43
N LYS A 23 3.04 7.13 -3.96
CA LYS A 23 3.40 7.01 -5.38
C LYS A 23 3.81 5.58 -5.70
N ASP A 24 4.61 4.96 -4.83
CA ASP A 24 5.06 3.58 -5.00
C ASP A 24 3.90 2.58 -5.03
N LEU A 25 2.90 2.76 -4.15
CA LEU A 25 1.74 1.87 -4.05
C LEU A 25 0.68 2.07 -5.15
N ASN A 26 0.84 3.11 -5.98
CA ASN A 26 -0.03 3.40 -7.13
C ASN A 26 0.71 3.29 -8.48
N ALA A 27 2.01 3.01 -8.47
CA ALA A 27 2.76 2.79 -9.70
C ALA A 27 2.37 1.43 -10.28
N PRO A 28 1.96 1.34 -11.56
CA PRO A 28 1.71 0.06 -12.21
C PRO A 28 3.02 -0.65 -12.57
N ASP A 29 2.97 -1.97 -12.64
CA ASP A 29 3.97 -2.82 -13.29
C ASP A 29 3.70 -2.98 -14.79
N GLU A 30 4.37 -3.95 -15.43
CA GLU A 30 4.26 -4.22 -16.88
C GLU A 30 2.90 -4.80 -17.29
N ASP A 31 2.14 -5.36 -16.34
CA ASP A 31 0.79 -5.91 -16.55
C ASP A 31 -0.30 -4.87 -16.18
N ASP A 32 0.07 -3.60 -16.03
CA ASP A 32 -0.78 -2.52 -15.52
C ASP A 32 -1.32 -2.78 -14.09
N MET A 33 -0.70 -3.71 -13.35
CA MET A 33 -1.10 -4.04 -11.99
C MET A 33 -0.38 -3.15 -10.99
N THR A 34 -1.13 -2.58 -10.04
CA THR A 34 -0.54 -1.83 -8.92
C THR A 34 -0.33 -2.76 -7.72
N PRO A 35 0.53 -2.41 -6.74
CA PRO A 35 0.63 -3.16 -5.49
C PRO A 35 -0.72 -3.34 -4.80
N THR A 36 -1.60 -2.33 -4.86
CA THR A 36 -2.97 -2.42 -4.32
C THR A 36 -3.78 -3.53 -4.99
N LEU A 37 -3.70 -3.65 -6.32
CA LEU A 37 -4.40 -4.68 -7.09
C LEU A 37 -3.86 -6.08 -6.79
N TRP A 38 -2.53 -6.23 -6.64
CA TRP A 38 -1.92 -7.51 -6.24
C TRP A 38 -2.37 -7.97 -4.85
N ALA A 39 -2.42 -7.09 -3.86
CA ALA A 39 -2.92 -7.44 -2.53
C ALA A 39 -4.39 -7.88 -2.56
N ALA A 40 -5.23 -7.19 -3.35
CA ALA A 40 -6.65 -7.53 -3.51
C ALA A 40 -6.83 -8.88 -4.21
N TYR A 41 -6.11 -9.10 -5.32
CA TYR A 41 -6.19 -10.31 -6.13
C TYR A 41 -5.79 -11.58 -5.34
N HIS A 42 -4.76 -11.47 -4.48
CA HIS A 42 -4.31 -12.59 -3.64
C HIS A 42 -5.02 -12.69 -2.28
N GLY A 43 -5.97 -11.79 -1.98
CA GLY A 43 -6.71 -11.82 -0.71
C GLY A 43 -5.88 -11.43 0.51
N ASN A 44 -4.77 -10.70 0.35
CA ASN A 44 -3.96 -10.21 1.45
C ASN A 44 -4.62 -9.01 2.14
N LEU A 45 -5.62 -9.29 2.96
CA LEU A 45 -6.44 -8.27 3.61
C LEU A 45 -5.63 -7.28 4.45
N GLU A 46 -4.62 -7.74 5.18
CA GLU A 46 -3.78 -6.84 5.99
C GLU A 46 -2.90 -5.92 5.13
N ALA A 47 -2.35 -6.42 4.03
CA ALA A 47 -1.62 -5.60 3.07
C ALA A 47 -2.56 -4.57 2.44
N LEU A 48 -3.76 -4.98 2.04
CA LEU A 48 -4.77 -4.09 1.46
C LEU A 48 -5.21 -3.01 2.46
N ARG A 49 -5.48 -3.38 3.71
CA ARG A 49 -5.80 -2.44 4.80
C ARG A 49 -4.67 -1.46 5.05
N LEU A 50 -3.42 -1.90 5.02
CA LEU A 50 -2.27 -1.02 5.19
C LEU A 50 -2.11 -0.04 4.03
N ILE A 51 -2.22 -0.53 2.79
CA ILE A 51 -2.08 0.25 1.57
C ILE A 51 -3.19 1.31 1.46
N VAL A 52 -4.45 0.92 1.66
CA VAL A 52 -5.63 1.81 1.58
C VAL A 52 -5.75 2.68 2.85
N GLY A 53 -5.45 2.12 4.01
CA GLY A 53 -5.53 2.77 5.33
C GLY A 53 -4.57 3.94 5.52
N ARG A 54 -3.53 4.05 4.69
CA ARG A 54 -2.69 5.26 4.61
C ARG A 54 -3.47 6.52 4.21
N GLY A 55 -4.67 6.38 3.63
CA GLY A 55 -5.62 7.49 3.49
C GLY A 55 -6.29 7.90 4.82
N TYR A 56 -6.60 6.93 5.68
CA TYR A 56 -7.34 7.13 6.92
C TYR A 56 -6.45 7.62 8.08
N LEU A 57 -5.22 7.11 8.22
CA LEU A 57 -4.33 7.51 9.33
C LEU A 57 -3.91 8.99 9.21
N ASN A 58 -3.67 9.48 7.99
CA ASN A 58 -3.40 10.89 7.74
C ASN A 58 -4.62 11.78 8.06
N ALA A 59 -5.84 11.31 7.79
CA ALA A 59 -7.05 12.07 8.10
C ALA A 59 -7.26 12.24 9.62
N ILE A 60 -6.94 11.21 10.42
CA ILE A 60 -7.07 11.27 11.88
C ILE A 60 -5.93 12.11 12.49
N LEU A 61 -4.68 11.95 12.02
CA LEU A 61 -3.53 12.68 12.58
C LEU A 61 -3.53 14.18 12.23
N GLN A 62 -4.17 14.61 11.14
CA GLN A 62 -4.37 16.04 10.84
C GLN A 62 -5.43 16.69 11.74
N GLN A 63 -6.38 15.93 12.28
CA GLN A 63 -7.38 16.47 13.23
C GLN A 63 -6.79 16.70 14.62
N THR A 64 -5.73 15.97 14.99
CA THR A 64 -5.06 16.13 16.30
C THR A 64 -4.00 17.23 16.34
N ARG A 65 -3.64 17.83 15.19
CA ARG A 65 -2.56 18.83 15.09
C ARG A 65 -3.02 20.29 15.21
N PHE A 66 -4.28 20.52 15.57
CA PHE A 66 -4.80 21.82 15.97
C PHE A 66 -5.02 21.86 17.49
N LYS A 67 -3.95 22.19 18.24
CA LYS A 67 -4.04 22.82 19.55
C LYS A 67 -2.96 23.90 19.63
#